data_AF-A0A4W6CRP2-F1
#
_entry.id   AF-A0A4W6CRP2-F1
#
_cell.length_a   1.000
_cell.length_b   1.000
_cell.length_c   1.000
_cell.angle_alpha   90.00
_cell.angle_beta   90.00
_cell.angle_gamma   90.00
#
_symmetry.space_group_name_H-M   'P 1'
#
loop_
_entity.id
_entity.type
_entity.pdbx_description
1 polymer ?
#
loop_
_entity_poly.entity_id
_entity_poly.type
_entity_poly.pdbx_seq_one_letter_code
_entity_poly.pdbx_strand_id
1 'polypeptide(L)'
;MLLIVLQLLPVASFFQLRGLQRSCEMKLSQSLTLDNAVNVYQAAKHHRATELCRFCEGFFLQNMDRLLDRDDFHRLLLGGVGQELLCPGTDAQDRDPPVLLRDLEAALIHRLYSLNSACRE
;
A
#
# COMPACT_ATOMS: atom_id res chain seq x y z
N MET A 1 1.99 -18.85 9.80
CA MET A 1 2.74 -19.19 8.57
C MET A 1 3.04 -17.96 7.72
N LEU A 2 2.07 -17.09 7.42
CA LEU A 2 2.25 -15.87 6.62
C LEU A 2 3.35 -14.92 7.14
N LEU A 3 3.39 -14.70 8.46
CA LEU A 3 4.42 -13.91 9.13
C LEU A 3 5.84 -14.41 8.85
N ILE A 4 6.05 -15.73 8.77
CA ILE A 4 7.36 -16.33 8.50
C ILE A 4 7.78 -16.02 7.05
N VAL A 5 6.85 -16.12 6.11
CA VAL A 5 7.12 -15.86 4.69
C VAL A 5 7.43 -14.38 4.46
N LEU A 6 6.72 -13.48 5.14
CA LEU A 6 6.98 -12.04 5.13
C LEU A 6 8.36 -11.70 5.69
N GLN A 7 8.79 -12.34 6.78
CA GLN A 7 10.12 -12.14 7.38
C GLN A 7 11.25 -12.75 6.54
N LEU A 8 10.96 -13.80 5.75
CA LEU A 8 11.95 -14.45 4.90
C LEU A 8 12.21 -13.69 3.58
N LEU A 9 11.23 -12.95 3.09
CA LEU A 9 11.30 -12.13 1.87
C LEU A 9 12.47 -11.12 1.88
N PRO A 10 12.71 -10.31 2.94
CA PRO A 10 13.87 -9.42 3.01
C PRO A 10 15.20 -10.17 2.96
N VAL A 11 15.29 -11.32 3.63
CA VAL A 11 16.50 -12.15 3.67
C VAL A 11 16.79 -12.70 2.27
N ALA A 12 15.78 -13.24 1.59
CA ALA A 12 15.91 -13.74 0.22
C ALA A 12 16.30 -12.63 -0.76
N SER A 13 15.73 -11.43 -0.62
CA SER A 13 16.09 -10.26 -1.44
C SER A 13 17.52 -9.78 -1.17
N PHE A 14 17.95 -9.77 0.09
CA PHE A 14 19.30 -9.33 0.48
C PHE A 14 20.39 -10.25 -0.09
N PHE A 15 20.18 -11.57 0.02
CA PHE A 15 21.10 -12.58 -0.52
C PHE A 15 20.89 -12.89 -2.02
N GLN A 16 20.01 -12.14 -2.71
CA GLN A 16 19.67 -12.31 -4.13
C GLN A 16 19.22 -13.76 -4.48
N LEU A 17 18.60 -14.45 -3.54
CA LEU A 17 18.11 -15.82 -3.68
C LEU A 17 16.79 -15.83 -4.46
N ARG A 18 16.87 -15.57 -5.78
CA ARG A 18 15.70 -15.41 -6.66
C ARG A 18 14.72 -16.59 -6.65
N GLY A 19 15.20 -17.81 -6.39
CA GLY A 19 14.35 -19.00 -6.27
C GLY A 19 13.52 -18.99 -4.98
N LEU A 20 14.14 -18.62 -3.86
CA LEU A 20 13.46 -18.51 -2.56
C LEU A 20 12.49 -17.33 -2.56
N GLN A 21 12.89 -16.19 -3.11
CA GLN A 21 12.04 -15.00 -3.27
C GLN A 21 10.77 -15.35 -4.04
N ARG A 22 10.89 -15.99 -5.22
CA ARG A 22 9.72 -16.43 -6.01
C ARG A 22 8.82 -17.41 -5.27
N SER A 23 9.39 -18.31 -4.45
CA SER A 23 8.61 -19.24 -3.64
C SER A 23 7.82 -18.51 -2.54
N CYS A 24 8.41 -17.50 -1.90
CA CYS A 24 7.71 -16.63 -0.95
C CYS A 24 6.60 -15.84 -1.63
N GLU A 25 6.88 -15.23 -2.80
CA GLU A 25 5.90 -14.47 -3.58
C GLU A 25 4.71 -15.35 -3.99
N MET A 26 4.96 -16.57 -4.48
CA MET A 26 3.91 -17.52 -4.83
C MET A 26 3.02 -17.88 -3.63
N LYS A 27 3.63 -18.21 -2.47
CA LYS A 27 2.86 -18.53 -1.26
C LYS A 27 2.05 -17.35 -0.74
N LEU A 28 2.59 -16.14 -0.81
CA LEU A 28 1.86 -14.92 -0.43
C LEU A 28 0.70 -14.65 -1.39
N SER A 29 0.91 -14.83 -2.70
CA SER A 29 -0.15 -14.64 -3.70
C SER A 29 -1.35 -15.58 -3.47
N GLN A 30 -1.09 -16.84 -3.11
CA GLN A 30 -2.11 -17.86 -2.85
C GLN A 30 -2.87 -17.65 -1.53
N SER A 31 -2.31 -16.83 -0.62
CA SER A 31 -2.90 -16.59 0.70
C SER A 31 -3.51 -15.20 0.84
N LEU A 32 -3.64 -14.47 -0.27
CA LEU A 32 -4.28 -13.16 -0.32
C LEU A 32 -5.77 -13.26 0.00
N THR A 33 -6.21 -12.40 0.91
CA THR A 33 -7.60 -12.18 1.29
C THR A 33 -7.85 -10.68 1.38
N LEU A 34 -9.12 -10.27 1.37
CA LEU A 34 -9.50 -8.87 1.56
C LEU A 34 -8.90 -8.28 2.84
N ASP A 35 -8.76 -9.09 3.89
CA ASP A 35 -8.20 -8.67 5.18
C ASP A 35 -6.70 -8.44 5.21
N ASN A 36 -5.94 -9.17 4.39
CA ASN A 36 -4.48 -9.10 4.44
C ASN A 36 -3.87 -8.43 3.23
N ALA A 37 -4.64 -8.13 2.19
CA ALA A 37 -4.10 -7.69 0.90
C ALA A 37 -3.33 -6.37 0.98
N VAL A 38 -3.82 -5.40 1.78
CA VAL A 38 -3.12 -4.13 2.00
C VAL A 38 -1.78 -4.35 2.69
N ASN A 39 -1.74 -5.17 3.74
CA ASN A 39 -0.53 -5.46 4.49
C ASN A 39 0.51 -6.23 3.66
N VAL A 40 0.05 -7.21 2.87
CA VAL A 40 0.91 -7.98 1.96
C VAL A 40 1.49 -7.08 0.88
N TYR A 41 0.69 -6.17 0.30
CA TYR A 41 1.18 -5.20 -0.68
C TYR A 41 2.24 -4.26 -0.12
N GLN A 42 2.02 -3.71 1.09
CA GLN A 42 2.99 -2.82 1.73
C GLN A 42 4.31 -3.54 2.00
N ALA A 43 4.26 -4.78 2.49
CA ALA A 43 5.45 -5.59 2.70
C ALA A 43 6.16 -5.92 1.38
N ALA A 44 5.41 -6.29 0.34
CA ALA A 44 5.96 -6.55 -0.99
C ALA A 44 6.68 -5.31 -1.55
N LYS A 45 6.08 -4.12 -1.40
CA LYS A 45 6.65 -2.84 -1.83
C LYS A 45 7.93 -2.51 -1.05
N HIS A 46 7.92 -2.71 0.27
CA HIS A 46 9.10 -2.47 1.12
C HIS A 46 10.28 -3.39 0.75
N HIS A 47 9.99 -4.66 0.42
CA HIS A 47 11.00 -5.65 0.07
C HIS A 47 11.29 -5.74 -1.43
N ARG A 48 10.79 -4.81 -2.25
CA ARG A 48 10.99 -4.76 -3.71
C ARG A 48 10.58 -6.05 -4.43
N ALA A 49 9.57 -6.75 -3.91
CA ALA A 49 8.97 -7.93 -4.52
C ALA A 49 7.99 -7.52 -5.63
N THR A 50 8.56 -7.17 -6.79
CA THR A 50 7.82 -6.55 -7.91
C THR A 50 6.68 -7.41 -8.46
N GLU A 51 6.88 -8.71 -8.59
CA GLU A 51 5.84 -9.62 -9.10
C GLU A 51 4.67 -9.75 -8.13
N LEU A 52 4.95 -9.82 -6.83
CA LEU A 52 3.92 -9.84 -5.80
C LEU A 52 3.16 -8.50 -5.72
N CYS A 53 3.83 -7.37 -5.92
CA CYS A 53 3.17 -6.06 -6.00
C CYS A 53 2.16 -6.03 -7.15
N ARG A 54 2.57 -6.46 -8.36
CA ARG A 54 1.68 -6.55 -9.53
C ARG A 54 0.50 -7.47 -9.28
N PHE A 55 0.73 -8.60 -8.62
CA PHE A 55 -0.33 -9.53 -8.27
C PHE A 55 -1.33 -8.89 -7.30
N CYS A 56 -0.86 -8.23 -6.24
CA CYS A 56 -1.71 -7.51 -5.29
C CYS A 56 -2.51 -6.39 -5.98
N GLU A 57 -1.91 -5.63 -6.89
CA GLU A 57 -2.60 -4.60 -7.67
C GLU A 57 -3.73 -5.20 -8.53
N GLY A 58 -3.47 -6.33 -9.19
CA GLY A 58 -4.51 -7.07 -9.91
C GLY A 58 -5.62 -7.60 -8.99
N PHE A 59 -5.27 -8.04 -7.78
CA PHE A 59 -6.25 -8.47 -6.78
C PHE A 59 -7.10 -7.30 -6.29
N PHE A 60 -6.50 -6.12 -6.11
CA PHE A 60 -7.21 -4.90 -5.73
C PHE A 60 -8.22 -4.48 -6.78
N LEU A 61 -7.81 -4.46 -8.06
CA LEU A 61 -8.72 -4.13 -9.16
C LEU A 61 -9.92 -5.08 -9.25
N GLN A 62 -9.70 -6.38 -8.99
CA GLN A 62 -10.76 -7.39 -9.02
C GLN A 62 -11.76 -7.29 -7.87
N ASN A 63 -11.36 -6.77 -6.71
CA ASN A 63 -12.19 -6.70 -5.50
C ASN A 63 -12.37 -5.26 -5.01
N MET A 64 -12.25 -4.30 -5.92
CA MET A 64 -12.15 -2.88 -5.58
C MET A 64 -13.40 -2.39 -4.86
N ASP A 65 -14.57 -2.84 -5.30
CA ASP A 65 -15.87 -2.58 -4.67
C ASP A 65 -15.86 -2.86 -3.16
N ARG A 66 -15.31 -4.01 -2.75
CA ARG A 66 -15.25 -4.42 -1.33
C ARG A 66 -14.10 -3.78 -0.56
N LEU A 67 -13.02 -3.43 -1.25
CA LEU A 67 -11.86 -2.80 -0.65
C LEU A 67 -12.09 -1.31 -0.36
N LEU A 68 -12.96 -0.65 -1.11
CA LEU A 68 -13.38 0.74 -0.85
C LEU A 68 -14.21 0.90 0.43
N ASP A 69 -14.72 -0.19 1.01
CA ASP A 69 -15.36 -0.12 2.33
C ASP A 69 -14.33 -0.14 3.49
N ARG A 70 -13.04 -0.32 3.18
CA ARG A 70 -11.98 -0.50 4.19
C ARG A 70 -11.07 0.72 4.34
N ASP A 71 -10.89 1.13 5.60
CA ASP A 71 -10.01 2.26 5.96
C ASP A 71 -8.54 2.05 5.61
N ASP A 72 -8.04 0.81 5.70
CA ASP A 72 -6.65 0.48 5.41
C ASP A 72 -6.33 0.68 3.91
N PHE A 73 -7.27 0.33 3.03
CA PHE A 73 -7.16 0.56 1.60
C PHE A 73 -7.25 2.05 1.25
N HIS A 74 -8.10 2.83 1.92
CA HIS A 74 -8.13 4.29 1.77
C HIS A 74 -6.79 4.95 2.14
N ARG A 75 -6.19 4.56 3.28
CA ARG A 75 -4.86 5.05 3.68
C ARG A 75 -3.78 4.70 2.66
N LEU A 76 -3.89 3.51 2.05
CA LEU A 76 -2.98 3.07 0.99
C LEU A 76 -3.12 3.95 -0.27
N LEU A 77 -4.35 4.21 -0.74
CA LEU A 77 -4.64 5.01 -1.94
C LEU A 77 -4.23 6.48 -1.78
N LEU A 78 -4.56 7.07 -0.62
CA LEU A 78 -4.21 8.46 -0.30
C LEU A 78 -2.70 8.64 -0.05
N GLY A 79 -1.95 7.52 -0.01
CA GLY A 79 -0.51 7.52 -0.06
C GLY A 79 0.16 7.97 1.23
N GLY A 80 -0.25 7.39 2.36
CA GLY A 80 0.48 7.53 3.62
C GLY A 80 0.46 8.94 4.24
N VAL A 81 -0.33 9.88 3.71
CA VAL A 81 -0.52 11.23 4.28
C VAL A 81 -1.19 11.16 5.67
N GLY A 82 -1.65 9.97 6.10
CA GLY A 82 -2.26 9.75 7.41
C GLY A 82 -1.30 9.43 8.57
N GLN A 83 0.01 9.26 8.37
CA GLN A 83 0.88 8.87 9.50
C GLN A 83 1.29 10.07 10.39
N GLU A 84 1.19 11.31 9.88
CA GLU A 84 1.33 12.53 10.68
C GLU A 84 -0.02 13.21 11.03
N LEU A 85 -1.12 12.86 10.34
CA LEU A 85 -2.44 13.46 10.59
C LEU A 85 -3.36 12.61 11.48
N LEU A 86 -2.97 11.37 11.81
CA LEU A 86 -3.72 10.42 12.63
C LEU A 86 -2.75 9.69 13.60
N CYS A 87 -2.12 10.34 14.59
CA CYS A 87 -2.63 10.58 15.96
C CYS A 87 -1.41 10.71 16.93
N PRO A 88 -1.52 11.09 18.23
CA PRO A 88 -2.69 11.54 18.99
C PRO A 88 -2.45 12.87 19.77
N GLY A 89 -3.46 13.73 19.90
CA GLY A 89 -3.28 14.86 20.81
C GLY A 89 -4.34 15.95 20.86
N THR A 90 -5.57 15.77 20.39
CA THR A 90 -6.72 16.53 20.90
C THR A 90 -8.00 15.95 20.33
N ASP A 91 -8.89 15.59 21.25
CA ASP A 91 -10.33 15.36 21.16
C ASP A 91 -10.95 15.07 19.79
N ALA A 92 -11.54 13.88 19.73
CA ALA A 92 -12.53 13.50 18.74
C ALA A 92 -13.76 14.42 18.84
N GLN A 93 -13.74 15.56 18.16
CA GLN A 93 -14.97 16.25 17.78
C GLN A 93 -14.67 17.17 16.58
N ASP A 94 -15.43 16.97 15.50
CA ASP A 94 -15.68 18.01 14.49
C ASP A 94 -14.50 18.38 13.56
N ARG A 95 -14.01 17.45 12.75
CA ARG A 95 -13.28 17.83 11.51
C ARG A 95 -14.29 17.98 10.38
N ASP A 96 -14.60 19.24 10.08
CA ASP A 96 -15.46 19.67 8.98
C ASP A 96 -15.09 18.98 7.64
N PRO A 97 -16.04 18.33 6.94
CA PRO A 97 -15.86 17.74 5.61
C PRO A 97 -15.11 18.62 4.57
N PRO A 98 -15.27 19.97 4.53
CA PRO A 98 -14.54 20.80 3.57
C PRO A 98 -13.03 20.85 3.80
N VAL A 99 -12.53 20.55 5.00
CA VAL A 99 -11.08 20.56 5.28
C VAL A 99 -10.41 19.35 4.63
N LEU A 100 -11.01 18.16 4.77
CA LEU A 100 -10.52 16.94 4.13
C LEU A 100 -10.50 17.05 2.61
N LEU A 101 -11.49 17.73 2.03
CA LEU A 101 -11.58 17.96 0.59
C LEU A 101 -10.44 18.86 0.09
N ARG A 102 -10.09 19.92 0.85
CA ARG A 102 -8.96 20.79 0.52
C ARG A 102 -7.61 20.08 0.66
N ASP A 103 -7.46 19.25 1.68
CA ASP A 103 -6.22 18.47 1.88
C ASP A 103 -6.03 17.45 0.74
N LEU A 104 -7.14 16.82 0.30
CA LEU A 104 -7.14 15.93 -0.85
C LEU A 104 -6.79 16.67 -2.15
N GLU A 105 -7.39 17.85 -2.37
CA GLU A 105 -7.10 18.70 -3.53
C GLU A 105 -5.62 19.09 -3.58
N ALA A 106 -5.05 19.53 -2.46
CA ALA A 106 -3.64 19.91 -2.37
C ALA A 106 -2.70 18.72 -2.68
N ALA A 107 -3.01 17.54 -2.14
CA ALA A 107 -2.21 16.33 -2.39
C ALA A 107 -2.24 15.90 -3.86
N LEU A 108 -3.41 16.01 -4.52
CA LEU A 108 -3.55 15.69 -5.95
C LEU A 108 -2.80 16.69 -6.84
N ILE A 109 -2.89 17.99 -6.53
CA ILE A 109 -2.14 19.04 -7.24
C ILE A 109 -0.64 18.76 -7.16
N HIS A 110 -0.12 18.48 -5.97
CA HIS A 110 1.31 18.22 -5.79
C HIS A 110 1.80 17.00 -6.60
N ARG A 111 1.02 15.90 -6.60
CA ARG A 111 1.35 14.70 -7.38
C ARG A 111 1.32 14.97 -8.88
N LEU A 112 0.33 15.73 -9.36
CA LEU A 112 0.22 16.06 -10.77
C LEU A 112 1.40 16.92 -11.25
N TYR A 113 1.84 17.89 -10.44
CA TYR A 113 3.04 18.68 -10.74
C TYR A 113 4.32 17.85 -10.74
N SER A 114 4.50 16.96 -9.76
CA SER A 114 5.66 16.06 -9.70
C SER A 114 5.74 15.12 -10.91
N LEU A 115 4.59 14.59 -11.36
CA LEU A 115 4.52 13.75 -12.57
C LEU A 115 4.79 14.58 -13.83
N ASN A 116 4.24 15.79 -13.94
CA ASN A 116 4.46 16.66 -15.09
C ASN A 116 5.93 17.11 -15.20
N SER A 117 6.61 17.39 -14.08
CA SER A 117 8.06 17.64 -14.09
C SER A 117 8.85 16.42 -14.50
N ALA A 118 8.46 15.22 -14.04
CA ALA A 118 9.14 13.97 -14.36
C ALA A 118 8.91 13.51 -15.82
N CYS A 119 7.87 13.99 -16.50
CA CYS A 119 7.61 13.72 -17.92
C CYS A 119 8.27 14.74 -18.87
N ARG A 120 9.00 15.74 -18.34
CA ARG A 120 9.62 16.83 -19.13
C ARG A 120 11.12 16.63 -19.37
N GLU A 121 11.68 15.50 -18.95
CA GLU A 121 13.06 15.04 -19.18
C GLU A 121 13.06 13.77 -20.04
#